data_AF-A0AAU9T783-F1
#
_entry.id   AF-A0AAU9T783-F1
#
_cell.length_a   1.000
_cell.length_b   1.000
_cell.length_c   1.000
_cell.angle_alpha   90.00
_cell.angle_beta   90.00
_cell.angle_gamma   90.00
#
_symmetry.space_group_name_H-M   'P 1'
#
loop_
_entity.id
_entity.type
_entity.pdbx_description
1 polymer ?
#
loop_
_entity_poly.entity_id
_entity_poly.type
_entity_poly.pdbx_seq_one_letter_code
_entity_poly.pdbx_strand_id
1 'polypeptide(L)'
;MSSDQDFSVTVEKEMGLPHNYAAIIRDAADPSIKSSDNLSDKLRSGVFLMATKLIKYWVDKRNSNCFMLFPKSLSIIWSDDPTYWTWSQNKETTVDEAELKNVCWLDISGKFDTKNLTPGITYEVVFQVKIVDPAYGWETPVNVKLVFPNGEQEHKVSLRDIPRHQWVDIRVGEFKPEKNSAGEITFSMYEHETGVWKKGLVLKSVAIRPKYGI
;
A
#
# COMPACT_ATOMS: atom_id res chain seq x y z
N MET A 1 -25.11 11.68 -29.77
CA MET A 1 -24.63 11.84 -28.38
C MET A 1 -25.64 11.16 -27.45
N SER A 2 -25.53 9.85 -27.23
CA SER A 2 -26.36 9.10 -26.25
C SER A 2 -25.87 7.67 -25.97
N SER A 3 -24.71 7.24 -26.49
CA SER A 3 -24.25 5.84 -26.40
C SER A 3 -23.29 5.55 -25.24
N ASP A 4 -22.57 6.56 -24.74
CA ASP A 4 -21.49 6.34 -23.78
C ASP A 4 -21.97 6.22 -22.32
N GLN A 5 -23.10 6.89 -21.98
CA GLN A 5 -23.71 6.78 -20.65
C GLN A 5 -24.44 5.45 -20.46
N ASP A 6 -25.04 4.91 -21.51
CA ASP A 6 -25.82 3.67 -21.44
C ASP A 6 -24.90 2.44 -21.31
N PHE A 7 -23.71 2.49 -21.93
CA PHE A 7 -22.67 1.47 -21.82
C PHE A 7 -22.01 1.44 -20.43
N SER A 8 -21.75 2.59 -19.80
CA SER A 8 -21.20 2.64 -18.44
C SER A 8 -22.18 2.06 -17.39
N VAL A 9 -23.48 2.30 -17.57
CA VAL A 9 -24.52 1.83 -16.64
C VAL A 9 -24.78 0.33 -16.81
N THR A 10 -24.66 -0.22 -18.02
CA THR A 10 -24.81 -1.67 -18.25
C THR A 10 -23.60 -2.47 -17.75
N VAL A 11 -22.38 -1.95 -17.88
CA VAL A 11 -21.16 -2.62 -17.37
C VAL A 11 -21.10 -2.63 -15.83
N GLU A 12 -21.57 -1.58 -15.16
CA GLU A 12 -21.66 -1.56 -13.69
C GLU A 12 -22.68 -2.58 -13.15
N LYS A 13 -23.71 -2.91 -13.92
CA LYS A 13 -24.79 -3.83 -13.55
C LYS A 13 -24.42 -5.32 -13.71
N GLU A 14 -23.36 -5.64 -14.44
CA GLU A 14 -22.88 -7.02 -14.69
C GLU A 14 -21.72 -7.46 -13.79
N MET A 15 -21.09 -6.56 -13.03
CA MET A 15 -20.00 -6.92 -12.14
C MET A 15 -20.56 -7.56 -10.85
N GLY A 16 -20.35 -8.86 -10.68
CA GLY A 16 -20.69 -9.59 -9.47
C GLY A 16 -19.98 -9.06 -8.21
N LEU A 17 -20.20 -9.68 -7.06
CA LEU A 17 -19.55 -9.23 -5.83
C LEU A 17 -18.01 -9.42 -5.88
N PRO A 18 -17.22 -8.50 -5.30
CA PRO A 18 -15.76 -8.60 -5.30
C PRO A 18 -15.27 -9.88 -4.62
N HIS A 19 -14.13 -10.40 -5.06
CA HIS A 19 -13.55 -11.64 -4.53
C HIS A 19 -13.43 -11.59 -3.00
N ASN A 20 -13.94 -12.60 -2.31
CA ASN A 20 -13.84 -12.74 -0.84
C ASN A 20 -14.29 -11.52 -0.01
N TYR A 21 -15.04 -10.56 -0.57
CA TYR A 21 -15.39 -9.31 0.11
C TYR A 21 -16.06 -9.54 1.47
N ALA A 22 -16.95 -10.54 1.55
CA ALA A 22 -17.71 -10.85 2.76
C ALA A 22 -16.80 -11.30 3.91
N ALA A 23 -15.69 -11.98 3.62
CA ALA A 23 -14.70 -12.31 4.63
C ALA A 23 -13.86 -11.09 5.01
N ILE A 24 -13.48 -10.27 4.03
CA ILE A 24 -12.67 -9.05 4.26
C ILE A 24 -13.40 -8.07 5.19
N ILE A 25 -14.68 -7.78 4.93
CA ILE A 25 -15.45 -6.81 5.72
C ILE A 25 -15.86 -7.33 7.10
N ARG A 26 -15.59 -8.61 7.45
CA ARG A 26 -15.77 -9.09 8.83
C ARG A 26 -14.91 -8.30 9.80
N ASP A 27 -13.72 -7.93 9.35
CA ASP A 27 -12.70 -7.20 10.10
C ASP A 27 -12.82 -5.67 9.91
N ALA A 28 -13.90 -5.18 9.29
CA ALA A 28 -14.12 -3.75 9.12
C ALA A 28 -14.20 -3.02 10.47
N ALA A 29 -13.53 -1.87 10.57
CA ALA A 29 -13.53 -1.00 11.74
C ALA A 29 -14.92 -0.39 12.02
N ASP A 30 -15.72 -0.17 10.98
CA ASP A 30 -17.12 0.23 11.06
C ASP A 30 -18.03 -0.99 10.81
N PRO A 31 -18.69 -1.53 11.85
CA PRO A 31 -19.57 -2.69 11.70
C PRO A 31 -20.80 -2.44 10.81
N SER A 32 -21.22 -1.18 10.65
CA SER A 32 -22.43 -0.81 9.89
C SER A 32 -22.33 -1.14 8.41
N ILE A 33 -21.10 -1.36 7.91
CA ILE A 33 -20.89 -1.71 6.51
C ILE A 33 -21.55 -3.03 6.10
N LYS A 34 -21.69 -3.97 7.05
CA LYS A 34 -22.21 -5.33 6.79
C LYS A 34 -23.69 -5.34 6.39
N SER A 35 -24.44 -4.30 6.76
CA SER A 35 -25.87 -4.17 6.51
C SER A 35 -26.19 -2.95 5.64
N SER A 36 -25.25 -2.51 4.81
CA SER A 36 -25.39 -1.26 4.06
C SER A 36 -26.11 -1.45 2.72
N ASP A 37 -27.16 -0.67 2.47
CA ASP A 37 -27.90 -0.70 1.21
C ASP A 37 -27.07 -0.20 0.00
N ASN A 38 -26.04 0.61 0.26
CA ASN A 38 -25.08 1.13 -0.74
C ASN A 38 -23.68 0.51 -0.61
N LEU A 39 -23.62 -0.80 -0.35
CA LEU A 39 -22.36 -1.52 -0.10
C LEU A 39 -21.31 -1.28 -1.20
N SER A 40 -21.70 -1.32 -2.48
CA SER A 40 -20.78 -1.12 -3.60
C SER A 40 -20.06 0.23 -3.53
N ASP A 41 -20.79 1.32 -3.24
CA ASP A 41 -20.20 2.66 -3.14
C ASP A 41 -19.24 2.74 -1.95
N LYS A 42 -19.61 2.15 -0.81
CA LYS A 42 -18.74 2.08 0.37
C LYS A 42 -17.45 1.30 0.10
N LEU A 43 -17.56 0.16 -0.59
CA LEU A 43 -16.40 -0.63 -0.98
C LEU A 43 -15.50 0.13 -1.96
N ARG A 44 -16.07 0.93 -2.87
CA ARG A 44 -15.29 1.78 -3.79
C ARG A 44 -14.62 2.97 -3.10
N SER A 45 -15.28 3.62 -2.14
CA SER A 45 -14.67 4.70 -1.32
C SER A 45 -13.56 4.17 -0.40
N GLY A 46 -13.71 2.90 -0.02
CA GLY A 46 -12.80 2.15 0.82
C GLY A 46 -13.22 2.11 2.28
N VAL A 47 -12.72 1.07 2.94
CA VAL A 47 -13.11 0.61 4.26
C VAL A 47 -11.84 0.41 5.06
N PHE A 48 -11.78 0.97 6.27
CA PHE A 48 -10.69 0.66 7.18
C PHE A 48 -10.96 -0.68 7.85
N LEU A 49 -9.93 -1.53 7.86
CA LEU A 49 -9.92 -2.82 8.53
C LEU A 49 -9.15 -2.72 9.84
N MET A 50 -9.49 -3.61 10.76
CA MET A 50 -9.04 -3.63 12.15
C MET A 50 -9.55 -2.42 12.94
N ALA A 51 -9.85 -2.61 14.23
CA ALA A 51 -10.27 -1.49 15.09
C ALA A 51 -9.24 -0.34 15.11
N THR A 52 -7.97 -0.69 14.89
CA THR A 52 -6.82 0.22 14.80
C THR A 52 -6.62 0.87 13.42
N LYS A 53 -7.47 0.57 12.43
CA LYS A 53 -7.43 1.15 11.07
C LYS A 53 -6.07 0.99 10.36
N LEU A 54 -5.42 -0.14 10.57
CA LEU A 54 -4.06 -0.41 10.06
C LEU A 54 -4.01 -0.73 8.57
N ILE A 55 -5.15 -1.12 7.99
CA ILE A 55 -5.26 -1.45 6.58
C ILE A 55 -6.50 -0.75 6.02
N LYS A 56 -6.40 -0.15 4.83
CA LYS A 56 -7.56 0.28 4.05
C LYS A 56 -7.76 -0.71 2.90
N TYR A 57 -8.98 -1.22 2.78
CA TYR A 57 -9.45 -2.05 1.67
C TYR A 57 -10.35 -1.21 0.76
N TRP A 58 -10.25 -1.37 -0.55
CA TRP A 58 -11.24 -0.83 -1.48
C TRP A 58 -11.35 -1.69 -2.73
N VAL A 59 -12.38 -1.44 -3.53
CA VAL A 59 -12.62 -2.10 -4.80
C VAL A 59 -12.41 -1.11 -5.93
N ASP A 60 -11.57 -1.47 -6.89
CA ASP A 60 -11.27 -0.62 -8.04
C ASP A 60 -12.42 -0.61 -9.07
N LYS A 61 -12.27 0.20 -10.13
CA LYS A 61 -13.27 0.31 -11.20
C LYS A 61 -13.57 -1.00 -11.93
N ARG A 62 -12.61 -1.95 -11.98
CA ARG A 62 -12.78 -3.28 -12.59
C ARG A 62 -13.15 -4.37 -11.58
N ASN A 63 -13.71 -3.98 -10.44
CA ASN A 63 -14.17 -4.88 -9.38
C ASN A 63 -13.07 -5.77 -8.78
N SER A 64 -11.84 -5.24 -8.77
CA SER A 64 -10.67 -5.90 -8.21
C SER A 64 -10.33 -5.33 -6.84
N ASN A 65 -9.99 -6.21 -5.90
CA ASN A 65 -9.65 -5.83 -4.54
C ASN A 65 -8.32 -5.09 -4.50
N CYS A 66 -8.25 -4.06 -3.69
CA CYS A 66 -7.06 -3.26 -3.44
C CYS A 66 -6.84 -3.08 -1.95
N PHE A 67 -5.58 -2.96 -1.54
CA PHE A 67 -5.19 -2.80 -0.15
C PHE A 67 -4.15 -1.70 0.01
N MET A 68 -4.19 -1.04 1.16
CA MET A 68 -3.23 -0.03 1.58
C MET A 68 -2.88 -0.31 3.02
N LEU A 69 -1.61 -0.62 3.27
CA LEU A 69 -1.05 -0.92 4.59
C LEU A 69 -0.44 0.37 5.13
N PHE A 70 -0.81 0.75 6.34
CA PHE A 70 -0.31 1.96 6.96
C PHE A 70 0.95 1.69 7.79
N PRO A 71 1.79 2.71 8.07
CA PRO A 71 3.08 2.53 8.71
C PRO A 71 3.06 1.68 10.00
N LYS A 72 2.02 1.83 10.83
CA LYS A 72 1.84 1.04 12.06
C LYS A 72 1.54 -0.45 11.83
N SER A 73 1.26 -0.87 10.61
CA SER A 73 1.08 -2.26 10.21
C SER A 73 2.36 -2.89 9.64
N LEU A 74 3.45 -2.12 9.55
CA LEU A 74 4.72 -2.54 8.96
C LEU A 74 5.75 -2.78 10.05
N SER A 75 6.80 -3.54 9.72
CA SER A 75 8.00 -3.62 10.53
C SER A 75 8.95 -2.50 10.10
N ILE A 76 9.15 -1.53 10.97
CA ILE A 76 10.07 -0.41 10.75
C ILE A 76 11.10 -0.46 11.88
N ILE A 77 12.36 -0.72 11.53
CA ILE A 77 13.44 -0.79 12.51
C ILE A 77 13.60 0.57 13.20
N TRP A 78 13.72 0.53 14.54
CA TRP A 78 13.84 1.70 15.43
C TRP A 78 12.61 2.61 15.53
N SER A 79 11.44 2.15 15.04
CA SER A 79 10.23 2.97 15.02
C SER A 79 9.57 3.23 16.38
N ASP A 80 10.03 2.53 17.41
CA ASP A 80 9.66 2.70 18.81
C ASP A 80 10.39 3.86 19.49
N ASP A 81 11.48 4.37 18.92
CA ASP A 81 12.24 5.49 19.44
C ASP A 81 11.94 6.80 18.66
N PRO A 82 11.36 7.82 19.31
CA PRO A 82 11.04 9.11 18.68
C PRO A 82 12.28 9.88 18.18
N THR A 83 13.48 9.51 18.61
CA THR A 83 14.75 10.05 18.11
C THR A 83 15.01 9.63 16.66
N TYR A 84 14.48 8.48 16.26
CA TYR A 84 14.69 7.89 14.94
C TYR A 84 13.46 8.02 14.04
N TRP A 85 12.25 7.88 14.60
CA TRP A 85 11.00 7.99 13.85
C TRP A 85 9.92 8.75 14.62
N THR A 86 9.22 9.65 13.96
CA THR A 86 8.03 10.29 14.54
C THR A 86 6.77 9.96 13.75
N TRP A 87 5.68 9.76 14.47
CA TRP A 87 4.36 9.52 13.89
C TRP A 87 3.61 10.84 13.83
N SER A 88 3.14 11.23 12.65
CA SER A 88 2.33 12.43 12.47
C SER A 88 0.94 12.05 11.97
N GLN A 89 -0.07 12.44 12.72
CA GLN A 89 -1.44 12.17 12.33
C GLN A 89 -1.82 13.07 11.15
N ASN A 90 -2.13 12.47 10.01
CA ASN A 90 -2.66 13.21 8.88
C ASN A 90 -4.11 13.64 9.21
N LYS A 91 -4.34 14.97 9.24
CA LYS A 91 -5.65 15.55 9.60
C LYS A 91 -6.77 15.18 8.63
N GLU A 92 -6.44 14.83 7.39
CA GLU A 92 -7.41 14.48 6.34
C GLU A 92 -7.79 13.00 6.40
N THR A 93 -6.84 12.10 6.65
CA THR A 93 -7.07 10.65 6.58
C THR A 93 -7.27 10.00 7.95
N THR A 94 -6.96 10.70 9.05
CA THR A 94 -6.94 10.18 10.42
C THR A 94 -5.98 9.01 10.66
N VAL A 95 -5.05 8.78 9.73
CA VAL A 95 -4.03 7.74 9.83
C VAL A 95 -2.64 8.37 9.93
N ASP A 96 -1.76 7.71 10.68
CA ASP A 96 -0.42 8.20 10.95
C ASP A 96 0.52 7.97 9.76
N GLU A 97 1.26 9.02 9.41
CA GLU A 97 2.45 8.97 8.57
C GLU A 97 3.69 8.80 9.46
N ALA A 98 4.69 8.05 8.99
CA ALA A 98 5.95 7.87 9.71
C ALA A 98 7.05 8.73 9.08
N GLU A 99 7.60 9.67 9.84
CA GLU A 99 8.70 10.53 9.44
C GLU A 99 10.02 10.03 10.04
N LEU A 100 11.00 9.83 9.17
CA LEU A 100 12.36 9.46 9.52
C LEU A 100 13.15 10.67 10.02
N LYS A 101 13.56 10.65 11.29
CA LYS A 101 14.29 11.74 11.95
C LYS A 101 15.79 11.65 11.76
N ASN A 102 16.40 10.49 11.97
CA ASN A 102 17.83 10.30 11.73
C ASN A 102 18.22 8.82 11.87
N VAL A 103 18.65 8.12 10.81
CA VAL A 103 19.14 6.72 10.94
C VAL A 103 20.31 6.45 10.01
N CYS A 104 21.28 5.61 10.42
CA CYS A 104 22.34 5.14 9.53
C CYS A 104 21.99 3.84 8.80
N TRP A 105 21.05 3.07 9.36
CA TRP A 105 20.49 1.84 8.79
C TRP A 105 18.98 2.05 8.60
N LEU A 106 18.52 1.97 7.34
CA LEU A 106 17.09 2.02 7.00
C LEU A 106 16.59 0.61 6.69
N ASP A 107 15.54 0.15 7.37
CA ASP A 107 14.85 -1.11 7.05
C ASP A 107 13.36 -0.96 7.35
N ILE A 108 12.57 -1.00 6.28
CA ILE A 108 11.11 -1.01 6.31
C ILE A 108 10.66 -2.27 5.58
N SER A 109 9.87 -3.11 6.22
CA SER A 109 9.33 -4.31 5.60
C SER A 109 7.89 -4.57 6.00
N GLY A 110 7.20 -5.36 5.18
CA GLY A 110 5.84 -5.79 5.46
C GLY A 110 5.51 -7.09 4.78
N LYS A 111 4.44 -7.72 5.27
CA LYS A 111 3.91 -8.98 4.77
C LYS A 111 2.45 -8.81 4.41
N PHE A 112 2.00 -9.57 3.42
CA PHE A 112 0.60 -9.55 3.03
C PHE A 112 0.11 -10.91 2.53
N ASP A 113 -1.01 -11.36 3.08
CA ASP A 113 -1.71 -12.58 2.66
C ASP A 113 -2.49 -12.32 1.36
N THR A 114 -2.12 -13.05 0.32
CA THR A 114 -2.65 -12.89 -1.04
C THR A 114 -4.05 -13.50 -1.23
N LYS A 115 -4.59 -14.25 -0.27
CA LYS A 115 -5.92 -14.90 -0.40
C LYS A 115 -7.06 -13.93 -0.73
N ASN A 116 -6.91 -12.68 -0.30
CA ASN A 116 -7.90 -11.61 -0.45
C ASN A 116 -7.67 -10.78 -1.72
N LEU A 117 -6.63 -11.05 -2.50
CA LEU A 117 -6.44 -10.44 -3.81
C LEU A 117 -7.33 -11.11 -4.84
N THR A 118 -7.84 -10.34 -5.79
CA THR A 118 -8.66 -10.87 -6.88
C THR A 118 -7.78 -11.80 -7.74
N PRO A 119 -8.13 -13.09 -7.92
CA PRO A 119 -7.28 -14.02 -8.67
C PRO A 119 -7.21 -13.67 -10.16
N GLY A 120 -6.11 -14.05 -10.80
CA GLY A 120 -6.00 -13.99 -12.26
C GLY A 120 -5.58 -12.64 -12.85
N ILE A 121 -5.37 -11.61 -12.02
CA ILE A 121 -4.85 -10.30 -12.43
C ILE A 121 -3.46 -10.05 -11.84
N THR A 122 -2.66 -9.22 -12.51
CA THR A 122 -1.36 -8.78 -11.99
C THR A 122 -1.54 -7.65 -10.99
N TYR A 123 -0.81 -7.71 -9.88
CA TYR A 123 -0.74 -6.69 -8.85
C TYR A 123 0.64 -6.02 -8.86
N GLU A 124 0.67 -4.74 -8.55
CA GLU A 124 1.90 -4.04 -8.17
C GLU A 124 1.90 -3.70 -6.67
N VAL A 125 3.10 -3.67 -6.10
CA VAL A 125 3.33 -3.20 -4.73
C VAL A 125 4.12 -1.89 -4.79
N VAL A 126 3.60 -0.84 -4.14
CA VAL A 126 4.19 0.50 -4.17
C VAL A 126 4.28 1.10 -2.77
N PHE A 127 5.44 1.62 -2.40
CA PHE A 127 5.58 2.50 -1.23
C PHE A 127 5.17 3.92 -1.62
N GLN A 128 4.29 4.53 -0.85
CA GLN A 128 3.92 5.94 -1.02
C GLN A 128 4.75 6.78 -0.05
N VAL A 129 5.68 7.55 -0.59
CA VAL A 129 6.62 8.33 0.22
C VAL A 129 6.71 9.77 -0.26
N LYS A 130 7.23 10.64 0.59
CA LYS A 130 7.69 11.98 0.23
C LYS A 130 9.03 12.23 0.93
N ILE A 131 9.83 13.14 0.40
CA ILE A 131 11.02 13.65 1.09
C ILE A 131 10.75 15.08 1.56
N VAL A 132 10.96 15.37 2.84
CA VAL A 132 10.73 16.68 3.46
C VAL A 132 12.01 17.24 4.08
N ASP A 133 12.17 18.56 4.05
CA ASP A 133 13.34 19.20 4.65
C ASP A 133 13.30 19.20 6.20
N PRO A 134 14.47 19.13 6.85
CA PRO A 134 15.78 18.91 6.26
C PRO A 134 15.96 17.44 5.82
N ALA A 135 16.45 17.20 4.60
CA ALA A 135 16.69 15.87 4.06
C ALA A 135 18.13 15.70 3.56
N TYR A 136 18.79 14.62 3.99
CA TYR A 136 20.16 14.25 3.65
C TYR A 136 20.36 12.73 3.71
N GLY A 137 21.49 12.24 3.19
CA GLY A 137 21.87 10.83 3.22
C GLY A 137 21.25 9.96 2.12
N TRP A 138 20.70 10.60 1.09
CA TRP A 138 20.00 9.96 -0.02
C TRP A 138 20.85 9.84 -1.29
N GLU A 139 22.15 10.13 -1.19
CA GLU A 139 23.12 9.97 -2.27
C GLU A 139 23.29 8.50 -2.66
N THR A 140 23.11 7.59 -1.70
CA THR A 140 23.05 6.15 -1.95
C THR A 140 21.61 5.74 -2.22
N PRO A 141 21.33 5.06 -3.35
CA PRO A 141 20.02 4.45 -3.61
C PRO A 141 19.62 3.44 -2.53
N VAL A 142 18.34 3.38 -2.22
CA VAL A 142 17.77 2.30 -1.40
C VAL A 142 17.53 1.06 -2.26
N ASN A 143 17.60 -0.12 -1.68
CA ASN A 143 17.09 -1.34 -2.29
C ASN A 143 15.59 -1.45 -2.02
N VAL A 144 14.83 -1.86 -3.03
CA VAL A 144 13.44 -2.31 -2.86
C VAL A 144 13.33 -3.75 -3.33
N LYS A 145 12.66 -4.58 -2.53
CA LYS A 145 12.58 -6.03 -2.79
C LYS A 145 11.15 -6.52 -2.59
N LEU A 146 10.69 -7.36 -3.52
CA LEU A 146 9.43 -8.08 -3.45
C LEU A 146 9.72 -9.58 -3.53
N VAL A 147 9.31 -10.33 -2.52
CA VAL A 147 9.35 -11.80 -2.49
C VAL A 147 7.92 -12.31 -2.54
N PHE A 148 7.64 -13.25 -3.43
CA PHE A 148 6.35 -13.89 -3.63
C PHE A 148 6.55 -15.41 -3.83
N PRO A 149 5.51 -16.25 -3.75
CA PRO A 149 5.69 -17.71 -3.67
C PRO A 149 6.59 -18.33 -4.74
N ASN A 150 6.61 -17.75 -5.95
CA ASN A 150 7.31 -18.31 -7.11
C ASN A 150 8.49 -17.46 -7.58
N GLY A 151 8.97 -16.50 -6.78
CA GLY A 151 10.12 -15.69 -7.16
C GLY A 151 10.33 -14.44 -6.33
N GLU A 152 11.34 -13.68 -6.74
CA GLU A 152 11.68 -12.41 -6.15
C GLU A 152 12.05 -11.38 -7.21
N GLN A 153 11.88 -10.11 -6.88
CA GLN A 153 12.32 -8.96 -7.66
C GLN A 153 13.03 -8.01 -6.72
N GLU A 154 14.16 -7.46 -7.17
CA GLU A 154 14.96 -6.55 -6.38
C GLU A 154 15.66 -5.53 -7.29
N HIS A 155 15.55 -4.26 -6.95
CA HIS A 155 16.23 -3.17 -7.67
C HIS A 155 16.50 -1.98 -6.78
N LYS A 156 17.37 -1.08 -7.25
CA LYS A 156 17.75 0.14 -6.54
C LYS A 156 16.90 1.33 -6.98
N VAL A 157 16.56 2.21 -6.02
CA VAL A 157 15.81 3.45 -6.26
C VAL A 157 16.54 4.63 -5.63
N SER A 158 16.82 5.65 -6.43
CA SER A 158 17.39 6.92 -5.96
C SER A 158 16.29 7.78 -5.32
N LEU A 159 16.39 8.04 -4.02
CA LEU A 159 15.48 8.96 -3.32
C LEU A 159 15.92 10.42 -3.43
N ARG A 160 17.14 10.66 -3.90
CA ARG A 160 17.69 12.01 -4.14
C ARG A 160 16.88 12.77 -5.19
N ASP A 161 16.42 12.07 -6.21
CA ASP A 161 15.78 12.67 -7.39
C ASP A 161 14.27 12.86 -7.22
N ILE A 162 13.71 12.43 -6.07
CA ILE A 162 12.30 12.63 -5.74
C ILE A 162 12.06 14.11 -5.43
N PRO A 163 11.04 14.75 -6.04
CA PRO A 163 10.66 16.11 -5.72
C PRO A 163 10.34 16.27 -4.22
N ARG A 164 10.90 17.30 -3.60
CA ARG A 164 10.65 17.60 -2.19
C ARG A 164 9.17 17.91 -1.97
N HIS A 165 8.65 17.48 -0.82
CA HIS A 165 7.28 17.69 -0.35
C HIS A 165 6.18 17.15 -1.27
N GLN A 166 6.52 16.31 -2.26
CA GLN A 166 5.56 15.65 -3.14
C GLN A 166 5.46 14.16 -2.80
N TRP A 167 4.23 13.66 -2.75
CA TRP A 167 3.99 12.22 -2.67
C TRP A 167 4.34 11.56 -3.99
N VAL A 168 5.16 10.50 -3.92
CA VAL A 168 5.53 9.67 -5.06
C VAL A 168 5.31 8.20 -4.74
N ASP A 169 4.95 7.43 -5.76
CA ASP A 169 4.86 5.98 -5.69
C ASP A 169 6.23 5.38 -6.06
N ILE A 170 6.89 4.74 -5.10
CA ILE A 170 8.08 3.91 -5.33
C ILE A 170 7.62 2.48 -5.57
N ARG A 171 7.77 2.02 -6.81
CA ARG A 171 7.43 0.67 -7.20
C ARG A 171 8.45 -0.34 -6.69
N VAL A 172 7.97 -1.34 -5.95
CA VAL A 172 8.77 -2.47 -5.44
C VAL A 172 8.82 -3.60 -6.46
N GLY A 173 7.70 -3.92 -7.10
CA GLY A 173 7.61 -5.02 -8.05
C GLY A 173 6.17 -5.33 -8.43
N GLU A 174 6.01 -6.35 -9.26
CA GLU A 174 4.70 -6.92 -9.61
C GLU A 174 4.68 -8.43 -9.48
N PHE A 175 3.49 -8.97 -9.23
CA PHE A 175 3.29 -10.41 -9.17
C PHE A 175 1.85 -10.72 -9.56
N LYS A 176 1.59 -11.98 -9.89
CA LYS A 176 0.24 -12.48 -10.14
C LYS A 176 -0.12 -13.49 -9.06
N PRO A 177 -1.13 -13.21 -8.21
CA PRO A 177 -1.61 -14.19 -7.25
C PRO A 177 -2.03 -15.47 -7.99
N GLU A 178 -1.56 -16.61 -7.49
CA GLU A 178 -1.98 -17.90 -8.01
C GLU A 178 -3.46 -18.15 -7.72
N LYS A 179 -4.13 -18.89 -8.60
CA LYS A 179 -5.52 -19.28 -8.39
C LYS A 179 -5.56 -20.37 -7.32
N ASN A 180 -6.35 -20.16 -6.27
CA ASN A 180 -6.68 -21.17 -5.25
C ASN A 180 -5.52 -21.64 -4.37
N SER A 181 -4.40 -20.91 -4.29
CA SER A 181 -3.36 -21.15 -3.29
C SER A 181 -3.27 -19.97 -2.32
N ALA A 182 -3.12 -20.28 -1.03
CA ALA A 182 -2.73 -19.27 -0.06
C ALA A 182 -1.25 -18.95 -0.29
N GLY A 183 -0.95 -17.68 -0.53
CA GLY A 183 0.41 -17.17 -0.64
C GLY A 183 0.62 -15.99 0.29
N GLU A 184 1.84 -15.82 0.79
CA GLU A 184 2.27 -14.59 1.45
C GLU A 184 3.29 -13.90 0.53
N ILE A 185 3.17 -12.58 0.40
CA ILE A 185 4.25 -11.76 -0.14
C ILE A 185 4.97 -11.04 0.99
N THR A 186 6.27 -10.81 0.81
CA THR A 186 7.06 -9.90 1.63
C THR A 186 7.57 -8.78 0.74
N PHE A 187 7.50 -7.54 1.20
CA PHE A 187 8.04 -6.39 0.51
C PHE A 187 8.92 -5.57 1.46
N SER A 188 9.98 -4.96 0.94
CA SER A 188 10.87 -4.13 1.74
C SER A 188 11.47 -2.95 0.97
N MET A 189 11.89 -1.95 1.73
CA MET A 189 12.72 -0.82 1.30
C MET A 189 13.83 -0.64 2.34
N TYR A 190 15.09 -0.73 1.91
CA TYR A 190 16.19 -0.82 2.87
C TYR A 190 17.55 -0.32 2.33
N GLU A 191 18.41 0.10 3.25
CA GLU A 191 19.83 0.46 3.00
C GLU A 191 20.62 0.27 4.30
N HIS A 192 21.57 -0.67 4.30
CA HIS A 192 22.25 -1.17 5.51
C HIS A 192 23.76 -0.93 5.50
N GLU A 193 24.34 -0.61 4.35
CA GLU A 193 25.76 -0.84 4.06
C GLU A 193 26.60 0.41 4.22
N THR A 194 26.04 1.58 3.93
CA THR A 194 26.87 2.80 3.82
C THR A 194 27.19 3.46 5.15
N GLY A 195 26.40 3.19 6.19
CA GLY A 195 26.49 3.90 7.47
C GLY A 195 26.19 5.41 7.39
N VAL A 196 25.78 5.91 6.21
CA VAL A 196 25.42 7.32 6.01
C VAL A 196 24.11 7.59 6.73
N TRP A 197 24.11 8.60 7.60
CA TRP A 197 22.92 9.06 8.30
C TRP A 197 21.90 9.66 7.33
N LYS A 198 20.62 9.31 7.50
CA LYS A 198 19.52 9.67 6.61
C LYS A 198 18.40 10.35 7.38
N LYS A 199 17.75 11.32 6.73
CA LYS A 199 16.65 12.09 7.31
C LYS A 199 15.64 12.54 6.27
N GLY A 200 14.40 12.74 6.72
CA GLY A 200 13.38 13.46 5.96
C GLY A 200 12.55 12.59 5.04
N LEU A 201 12.74 11.27 5.05
CA LEU A 201 11.79 10.34 4.43
C LEU A 201 10.50 10.33 5.24
N VAL A 202 9.37 10.49 4.58
CA VAL A 202 8.05 10.27 5.19
C VAL A 202 7.34 9.17 4.44
N LEU A 203 6.92 8.14 5.17
CA LEU A 203 6.13 7.03 4.68
C LEU A 203 4.64 7.25 4.98
N LYS A 204 3.82 7.23 3.93
CA LYS A 204 2.35 7.29 4.06
C LYS A 204 1.73 5.92 4.16
N SER A 205 2.13 5.00 3.28
CA SER A 205 1.53 3.66 3.19
C SER A 205 2.25 2.79 2.16
N VAL A 206 1.92 1.51 2.14
CA VAL A 206 2.19 0.60 1.01
C VAL A 206 0.88 0.23 0.34
N ALA A 207 0.74 0.49 -0.95
CA ALA A 207 -0.43 0.09 -1.71
C ALA A 207 -0.15 -1.20 -2.52
N ILE A 208 -1.12 -2.12 -2.46
CA ILE A 208 -1.17 -3.36 -3.22
C ILE A 208 -2.41 -3.26 -4.10
N ARG A 209 -2.20 -2.99 -5.39
CA ARG A 209 -3.29 -2.68 -6.32
C ARG A 209 -3.11 -3.37 -7.67
N PRO A 210 -4.20 -3.63 -8.40
CA PRO A 210 -4.11 -4.16 -9.75
C PRO A 210 -3.27 -3.28 -10.66
N LYS A 211 -2.43 -3.91 -11.48
CA LYS A 211 -1.74 -3.27 -12.59
C LYS A 211 -2.37 -3.77 -13.89
N TYR A 212 -3.00 -2.86 -14.61
CA TYR A 212 -3.51 -3.14 -15.94
C TYR A 212 -2.47 -2.72 -16.96
N GLY A 213 -2.15 -3.62 -17.91
CA GLY A 213 -1.41 -3.23 -19.10
C GLY A 213 -2.15 -2.12 -19.83
N ILE A 214 -1.41 -1.11 -20.28
CA ILE A 214 -1.91 -0.10 -21.22
C ILE A 214 -1.78 -0.70 -22.62
#